data_AF-A0A2S2NTI0-F1
#
_entry.id   AF-A0A2S2NTI0-F1
#
_cell.length_a   1.000
_cell.length_b   1.000
_cell.length_c   1.000
_cell.angle_alpha   90.00
_cell.angle_beta   90.00
_cell.angle_gamma   90.00
#
_symmetry.space_group_name_H-M   'P 1'
#
loop_
_entity.id
_entity.type
_entity.pdbx_description
1 polymer ?
#
loop_
_entity_poly.entity_id
_entity_poly.type
_entity_poly.pdbx_seq_one_letter_code
_entity_poly.pdbx_strand_id
1 'polypeptide(L)'
;MLLKSMDSEFLIAIQVVKVVFSYGLPLCKCFQKYDIDLKEAIQLAECNVSMLEDLRQNIEKEFKLMYKEAEKMADFLDINISIKRISKKQANRANIFSEDKTIQPETYYRITIAIPYIDSFINNLKERFLVHKHILKGFQCIFSGNIDFQEFEELVNFYLDTDVQTVIAELKIWHSKLNITNKHPTIAIDALRLCDSSIFPNLHQLLKILCTLPVSTSTPERTFSCLKRLKTYLRNTMNEVKINSYFSYLGLV
;
A
#
# COMPACT_ATOMS: atom_id res chain seq x y z
N MET A 1 -29.92 -8.26 2.95
CA MET A 1 -28.63 -8.91 3.30
C MET A 1 -27.61 -7.90 3.83
N LEU A 2 -27.46 -6.72 3.22
CA LEU A 2 -26.57 -5.63 3.71
C LEU A 2 -26.98 -5.04 5.08
N LEU A 3 -28.27 -4.86 5.36
CA LEU A 3 -28.74 -4.37 6.67
C LEU A 3 -28.36 -5.29 7.84
N LYS A 4 -28.22 -6.61 7.60
CA LYS A 4 -27.79 -7.57 8.63
C LYS A 4 -26.27 -7.54 8.90
N SER A 5 -25.48 -6.96 8.00
CA SER A 5 -24.03 -6.81 8.17
C SER A 5 -23.62 -5.45 8.74
N MET A 6 -24.57 -4.50 8.88
CA MET A 6 -24.34 -3.23 9.57
C MET A 6 -24.50 -3.47 11.07
N ASP A 7 -23.47 -4.06 11.68
CA ASP A 7 -23.38 -4.23 13.12
C ASP A 7 -22.46 -3.16 13.75
N SER A 8 -22.45 -3.11 15.08
CA SER A 8 -21.63 -2.16 15.84
C SER A 8 -20.13 -2.25 15.47
N GLU A 9 -19.65 -3.46 15.18
CA GLU A 9 -18.27 -3.70 14.73
C GLU A 9 -18.00 -3.07 13.36
N PHE A 10 -18.91 -3.23 12.41
CA PHE A 10 -18.80 -2.61 11.08
C PHE A 10 -18.82 -1.08 11.15
N LEU A 11 -19.72 -0.48 11.96
CA LEU A 11 -19.82 0.98 12.11
C LEU A 11 -18.56 1.59 12.72
N ILE A 12 -17.94 0.92 13.69
CA ILE A 12 -16.68 1.39 14.26
C ILE A 12 -15.54 1.18 13.26
N ALA A 13 -15.46 0.00 12.65
CA ALA A 13 -14.41 -0.32 11.69
C ALA A 13 -14.41 0.66 10.50
N ILE A 14 -15.57 0.99 9.94
CA ILE A 14 -15.64 1.93 8.81
C ILE A 14 -15.15 3.32 9.18
N GLN A 15 -15.40 3.77 10.42
CA GLN A 15 -14.96 5.08 10.87
C GLN A 15 -13.46 5.13 11.15
N VAL A 16 -12.89 4.06 11.71
CA VAL A 16 -11.42 3.90 11.84
C VAL A 16 -10.77 3.90 10.46
N VAL A 17 -11.29 3.08 9.54
CA VAL A 17 -10.82 2.98 8.15
C VAL A 17 -10.88 4.35 7.47
N LYS A 18 -12.00 5.07 7.57
CA LYS A 18 -12.15 6.41 6.99
C LYS A 18 -11.03 7.36 7.42
N VAL A 19 -10.71 7.39 8.72
CA VAL A 19 -9.65 8.26 9.24
C VAL A 19 -8.30 7.82 8.69
N VAL A 20 -7.93 6.54 8.82
CA VAL A 20 -6.63 6.03 8.37
C VAL A 20 -6.43 6.24 6.85
N PHE A 21 -7.46 6.00 6.04
CA PHE A 21 -7.40 6.25 4.59
C PHE A 21 -7.34 7.74 4.24
N SER A 22 -7.85 8.63 5.08
CA SER A 22 -7.71 10.08 4.86
C SER A 22 -6.25 10.53 4.93
N TYR A 23 -5.45 9.93 5.82
CA TYR A 23 -4.00 10.13 5.84
C TYR A 23 -3.35 9.56 4.59
N GLY A 24 -3.70 8.33 4.17
CA GLY A 24 -3.11 7.70 2.99
C GLY A 24 -3.50 8.35 1.64
N LEU A 25 -4.53 9.19 1.60
CA LEU A 25 -5.06 9.75 0.35
C LEU A 25 -4.05 10.59 -0.46
N PRO A 26 -3.28 11.52 0.13
CA PRO A 26 -2.25 12.27 -0.60
C PRO A 26 -1.19 11.36 -1.21
N LEU A 27 -0.80 10.28 -0.50
CA LEU A 27 0.16 9.30 -1.00
C LEU A 27 -0.39 8.54 -2.21
N CYS A 28 -1.64 8.10 -2.14
CA CYS A 28 -2.32 7.50 -3.29
C CYS A 28 -2.38 8.45 -4.49
N LYS A 29 -2.67 9.74 -4.27
CA LYS A 29 -2.69 10.73 -5.35
C LYS A 29 -1.31 10.96 -5.96
N CYS A 30 -0.26 11.04 -5.14
CA CYS A 30 1.12 11.15 -5.61
C CYS A 30 1.48 10.00 -6.55
N PHE A 31 1.18 8.76 -6.14
CA PHE A 31 1.46 7.57 -6.95
C PHE A 31 0.57 7.39 -8.19
N GLN A 32 -0.55 8.11 -8.27
CA GLN A 32 -1.44 8.08 -9.43
C GLN A 32 -1.09 9.17 -10.46
N LYS A 33 -0.15 10.07 -10.15
CA LYS A 33 0.36 11.04 -11.13
C LYS A 33 1.10 10.32 -12.26
N TYR A 34 1.13 10.94 -13.43
CA TYR A 34 1.86 10.40 -14.60
C TYR A 34 3.35 10.76 -14.55
N ASP A 35 3.70 11.81 -13.79
CA ASP A 35 5.03 12.39 -13.60
C ASP A 35 5.51 12.16 -12.15
N ILE A 36 5.63 10.89 -11.74
CA ILE A 36 5.99 10.57 -10.35
C ILE A 36 7.47 10.87 -10.09
N ASP A 37 7.74 11.86 -9.23
CA ASP A 37 9.04 12.01 -8.58
C ASP A 37 9.15 11.03 -7.40
N LEU A 38 10.05 10.05 -7.53
CA LEU A 38 10.31 9.06 -6.48
C LEU A 38 10.77 9.71 -5.17
N LYS A 39 11.49 10.83 -5.23
CA LYS A 39 11.96 11.54 -4.03
C LYS A 39 10.79 12.10 -3.23
N GLU A 40 9.93 12.83 -3.92
CA GLU A 40 8.70 13.38 -3.35
C GLU A 40 7.83 12.24 -2.79
N ALA A 41 7.69 11.14 -3.54
CA ALA A 41 6.86 10.02 -3.14
C ALA A 41 7.38 9.29 -1.88
N ILE A 42 8.69 9.06 -1.77
CA ILE A 42 9.32 8.45 -0.58
C ILE A 42 9.20 9.40 0.62
N GLN A 43 9.49 10.69 0.45
CA GLN A 43 9.35 11.68 1.52
C GLN A 43 7.90 11.74 2.03
N LEU A 44 6.93 11.74 1.11
CA LEU A 44 5.53 11.77 1.47
C LEU A 44 5.08 10.47 2.14
N ALA A 45 5.66 9.32 1.80
CA ALA A 45 5.44 8.06 2.51
C ALA A 45 5.99 8.11 3.94
N GLU A 46 7.18 8.70 4.15
CA GLU A 46 7.76 8.91 5.49
C GLU A 46 6.89 9.83 6.35
N CYS A 47 6.46 10.97 5.81
CA CYS A 47 5.54 11.87 6.48
C CYS A 47 4.23 11.16 6.85
N ASN A 48 3.69 10.31 5.96
CA ASN A 48 2.49 9.52 6.23
C ASN A 48 2.67 8.57 7.40
N VAL A 49 3.77 7.80 7.41
CA VAL A 49 4.08 6.87 8.51
C VAL A 49 4.20 7.63 9.82
N SER A 50 4.95 8.73 9.83
CA SER A 50 5.13 9.56 11.02
C SER A 50 3.81 10.10 11.57
N MET A 51 2.92 10.62 10.71
CA MET A 51 1.60 11.11 11.11
C MET A 51 0.70 10.00 11.68
N LEU A 52 0.79 8.79 11.13
CA LEU A 52 0.03 7.65 11.62
C LEU A 52 0.58 7.12 12.96
N GLU A 53 1.89 7.19 13.18
CA GLU A 53 2.50 6.91 14.48
C GLU A 53 2.05 7.93 15.53
N ASP A 54 1.98 9.21 15.19
CA ASP A 54 1.45 10.25 16.08
C ASP A 54 -0.03 10.02 16.40
N LEU A 55 -0.84 9.62 15.41
CA LEU A 55 -2.22 9.20 15.62
C LEU A 55 -2.31 8.00 16.56
N ARG A 56 -1.40 7.03 16.40
CA ARG A 56 -1.33 5.82 17.24
C ARG A 56 -0.93 6.12 18.68
N GLN A 57 -0.06 7.11 18.90
CA GLN A 57 0.31 7.60 20.23
C GLN A 57 -0.85 8.34 20.90
N ASN A 58 -1.59 9.15 20.14
CA ASN A 58 -2.73 9.93 20.63
C ASN A 58 -4.09 9.20 20.53
N ILE A 59 -4.07 7.87 20.39
CA ILE A 59 -5.24 7.07 20.02
C ILE A 59 -6.43 7.23 20.97
N GLU A 60 -6.20 7.56 22.25
CA GLU A 60 -7.28 7.80 23.21
C GLU A 60 -8.14 9.02 22.88
N LYS A 61 -7.52 10.10 22.40
CA LYS A 61 -8.24 11.32 22.02
C LYS A 61 -8.84 11.17 20.64
N GLU A 62 -8.07 10.63 19.70
CA GLU A 62 -8.51 10.45 18.32
C GLU A 62 -9.65 9.43 18.22
N PHE A 63 -9.57 8.31 18.93
CA PHE A 63 -10.63 7.30 18.90
C PHE A 63 -11.94 7.82 19.53
N LYS A 64 -11.91 8.72 20.52
CA LYS A 64 -13.12 9.37 21.03
C LYS A 64 -13.88 10.14 19.95
N LEU A 65 -13.15 10.83 19.05
CA LEU A 65 -13.76 11.53 17.93
C LEU A 65 -14.33 10.55 16.91
N MET A 66 -13.60 9.48 16.60
CA MET A 66 -14.09 8.40 15.74
C MET A 66 -15.35 7.75 16.32
N TYR A 67 -15.36 7.46 17.61
CA TYR A 67 -16.47 6.81 18.29
C TYR A 67 -17.73 7.68 18.27
N LYS A 68 -17.63 9.00 18.53
CA LYS A 68 -18.75 9.94 18.43
C LYS A 68 -19.37 10.02 17.03
N GLU A 69 -18.55 9.97 15.99
CA GLU A 69 -19.05 9.95 14.61
C GLU A 69 -19.76 8.62 14.29
N ALA A 70 -19.28 7.52 14.86
CA ALA A 70 -19.95 6.23 14.75
C ALA A 70 -21.27 6.20 15.52
N GLU A 71 -21.37 6.84 16.69
CA GLU A 71 -22.62 7.01 17.45
C GLU A 71 -23.66 7.77 16.63
N LYS A 72 -23.29 8.92 16.04
CA LYS A 72 -24.20 9.67 15.15
C LYS A 72 -24.72 8.83 13.99
N MET A 73 -23.85 8.00 13.40
CA MET A 73 -24.24 7.09 12.32
C MET A 73 -25.15 5.96 12.82
N ALA A 74 -24.89 5.46 14.04
CA ALA A 74 -25.69 4.43 14.67
C ALA A 74 -27.10 4.95 15.02
N ASP A 75 -27.21 6.18 15.52
CA ASP A 75 -28.48 6.86 15.80
C ASP A 75 -29.31 7.04 14.52
N PHE A 76 -28.66 7.44 13.40
CA PHE A 76 -29.33 7.57 12.11
C PHE A 76 -29.87 6.23 11.58
N LEU A 77 -29.21 5.13 11.91
CA LEU A 77 -29.57 3.78 11.46
C LEU A 77 -30.42 3.00 12.47
N ASP A 78 -30.74 3.61 13.62
CA ASP A 78 -31.43 2.99 14.75
C ASP A 78 -30.73 1.70 15.26
N ILE A 79 -29.40 1.76 15.36
CA ILE A 79 -28.53 0.66 15.83
C ILE A 79 -27.93 1.05 17.17
N ASN A 80 -28.02 0.17 18.18
CA ASN A 80 -27.34 0.38 19.45
C ASN A 80 -25.92 -0.21 19.43
N ILE A 81 -24.90 0.60 19.74
CA ILE A 81 -23.50 0.16 19.79
C ILE A 81 -23.30 -0.70 21.03
N SER A 82 -23.13 -2.01 20.83
CA SER A 82 -22.98 -2.97 21.93
C SER A 82 -21.86 -3.96 21.66
N ILE A 83 -21.21 -4.40 22.74
CA ILE A 83 -20.14 -5.38 22.67
C ILE A 83 -20.72 -6.76 22.36
N LYS A 84 -20.19 -7.43 21.33
CA LYS A 84 -20.52 -8.83 21.05
C LYS A 84 -20.06 -9.73 22.21
N ARG A 85 -20.81 -10.81 22.48
CA ARG A 85 -20.51 -11.76 23.57
C ARG A 85 -19.03 -12.15 23.63
N ILE A 86 -18.39 -11.90 24.77
CA ILE A 86 -16.99 -12.26 25.03
C ILE A 86 -16.94 -13.69 25.58
N SER A 87 -16.07 -14.53 25.02
CA SER A 87 -15.79 -15.88 25.54
C SER A 87 -14.68 -15.80 26.59
N LYS A 88 -14.81 -16.54 27.70
CA LYS A 88 -13.82 -16.58 28.79
C LYS A 88 -12.47 -17.19 28.40
N LYS A 89 -12.43 -17.96 27.31
CA LYS A 89 -11.18 -18.49 26.72
C LYS A 89 -11.00 -17.91 25.32
N GLN A 90 -10.04 -17.03 25.15
CA GLN A 90 -9.57 -16.56 23.85
C GLN A 90 -8.04 -16.67 23.81
N ALA A 91 -7.52 -17.51 22.91
CA ALA A 91 -6.07 -17.69 22.71
C ALA A 91 -5.53 -16.80 21.56
N ASN A 92 -6.38 -16.44 20.59
CA ASN A 92 -5.97 -15.78 19.34
C ASN A 92 -6.57 -14.37 19.16
N ARG A 93 -7.12 -13.75 20.22
CA ARG A 93 -7.72 -12.40 20.16
C ARG A 93 -7.14 -11.52 21.26
N ALA A 94 -7.17 -10.20 21.05
CA ALA A 94 -6.82 -9.23 22.08
C ALA A 94 -7.74 -9.42 23.30
N ASN A 95 -7.17 -9.89 24.41
CA ASN A 95 -7.90 -10.14 25.64
C ASN A 95 -8.08 -8.83 26.41
N ILE A 96 -9.30 -8.27 26.41
CA ILE A 96 -9.68 -7.26 27.40
C ILE A 96 -10.11 -8.04 28.66
N PHE A 97 -9.14 -8.38 29.51
CA PHE A 97 -9.43 -8.73 30.90
C PHE A 97 -9.40 -7.43 31.70
N SER A 98 -10.58 -6.85 31.92
CA SER A 98 -10.74 -5.94 33.06
C SER A 98 -11.28 -6.79 34.20
N GLU A 99 -10.63 -6.71 35.36
CA GLU A 99 -11.14 -7.25 36.62
C GLU A 99 -12.45 -6.56 37.03
N ASP A 100 -12.77 -5.39 36.44
CA ASP A 100 -13.97 -4.62 36.67
C ASP A 100 -15.11 -4.97 35.69
N LYS A 101 -16.29 -5.17 36.27
CA LYS A 101 -17.47 -5.82 35.69
C LYS A 101 -18.19 -5.08 34.55
N THR A 102 -17.66 -4.00 33.97
CA THR A 102 -18.28 -3.34 32.82
C THR A 102 -17.26 -2.69 31.90
N ILE A 103 -16.81 -3.41 30.86
CA ILE A 103 -16.00 -2.82 29.80
C ILE A 103 -16.91 -1.89 28.97
N GLN A 104 -16.54 -0.62 28.87
CA GLN A 104 -17.23 0.34 28.00
C GLN A 104 -17.02 -0.05 26.52
N PRO A 105 -18.06 0.03 25.66
CA PRO A 105 -17.94 -0.33 24.24
C PRO A 105 -16.83 0.45 23.51
N GLU A 106 -16.64 1.73 23.86
CA GLU A 106 -15.54 2.55 23.36
C GLU A 106 -14.17 1.92 23.64
N THR A 107 -13.89 1.56 24.89
CA THR A 107 -12.62 0.93 25.28
C THR A 107 -12.42 -0.42 24.60
N TYR A 108 -13.48 -1.21 24.48
CA TYR A 108 -13.45 -2.50 23.80
C TYR A 108 -13.02 -2.35 22.33
N TYR A 109 -13.70 -1.48 21.58
CA TYR A 109 -13.42 -1.33 20.15
C TYR A 109 -12.10 -0.61 19.86
N ARG A 110 -11.66 0.29 20.74
CA ARG A 110 -10.33 0.88 20.64
C ARG A 110 -9.22 -0.19 20.66
N ILE A 111 -9.32 -1.13 21.61
CA ILE A 111 -8.30 -2.18 21.80
C ILE A 111 -8.42 -3.29 20.76
N THR A 112 -9.64 -3.68 20.38
CA THR A 112 -9.87 -4.81 19.46
C THR A 112 -9.79 -4.45 18.00
N ILE A 113 -10.18 -3.24 17.60
CA ILE A 113 -10.27 -2.83 16.19
C ILE A 113 -9.26 -1.74 15.88
N ALA A 114 -9.33 -0.59 16.56
CA ALA A 114 -8.58 0.59 16.13
C ALA A 114 -7.07 0.38 16.23
N ILE A 115 -6.59 -0.05 17.40
CA ILE A 115 -5.16 -0.28 17.64
C ILE A 115 -4.58 -1.33 16.68
N PRO A 116 -5.12 -2.57 16.59
CA PRO A 116 -4.56 -3.58 15.70
C PRO A 116 -4.59 -3.16 14.23
N TYR A 117 -5.64 -2.46 13.81
CA TYR A 117 -5.76 -2.00 12.43
C TYR A 117 -4.73 -0.91 12.09
N ILE A 118 -4.58 0.10 12.95
CA ILE A 118 -3.60 1.17 12.74
C ILE A 118 -2.17 0.60 12.77
N ASP A 119 -1.87 -0.29 13.72
CA ASP A 119 -0.54 -0.93 13.81
C ASP A 119 -0.24 -1.76 12.55
N SER A 120 -1.21 -2.55 12.07
CA SER A 120 -1.07 -3.29 10.83
C SER A 120 -0.89 -2.37 9.62
N PHE A 121 -1.64 -1.28 9.55
CA PHE A 121 -1.54 -0.32 8.44
C PHE A 121 -0.18 0.39 8.42
N ILE A 122 0.32 0.83 9.58
CA ILE A 122 1.67 1.41 9.72
C ILE A 122 2.72 0.40 9.27
N ASN A 123 2.66 -0.85 9.76
CA ASN A 123 3.63 -1.88 9.38
C ASN A 123 3.61 -2.16 7.88
N ASN A 124 2.42 -2.27 7.27
CA ASN A 124 2.30 -2.46 5.81
C ASN A 124 2.93 -1.29 5.03
N LEU A 125 2.75 -0.04 5.48
CA LEU A 125 3.40 1.11 4.84
C LEU A 125 4.93 1.08 5.02
N LYS A 126 5.41 0.73 6.21
CA LYS A 126 6.85 0.60 6.49
C LYS A 126 7.50 -0.47 5.64
N GLU A 127 6.92 -1.67 5.62
CA GLU A 127 7.42 -2.79 4.82
C GLU A 127 7.42 -2.46 3.32
N ARG A 128 6.35 -1.84 2.83
CA ARG A 128 6.23 -1.52 1.41
C ARG A 128 7.17 -0.40 0.95
N PHE A 129 7.35 0.66 1.74
CA PHE A 129 8.05 1.87 1.29
C PHE A 129 9.37 2.15 2.00
N LEU A 130 9.50 1.86 3.29
CA LEU A 130 10.69 2.22 4.06
C LEU A 130 11.80 1.18 3.97
N VAL A 131 11.46 -0.11 3.85
CA VAL A 131 12.46 -1.19 3.68
C VAL A 131 13.28 -0.99 2.41
N HIS A 132 12.62 -0.60 1.32
CA HIS A 132 13.27 -0.35 0.03
C HIS A 132 13.63 1.12 -0.20
N LYS A 133 13.62 1.96 0.84
CA LYS A 133 13.91 3.40 0.74
C LYS A 133 15.25 3.67 0.05
N HIS A 134 16.31 3.01 0.48
CA HIS A 134 17.66 3.20 -0.08
C HIS A 134 17.74 2.74 -1.55
N ILE A 135 17.12 1.61 -1.87
CA ILE A 135 17.02 1.10 -3.25
C ILE A 135 16.21 2.06 -4.14
N LEU A 136 15.07 2.58 -3.66
CA LEU A 136 14.25 3.51 -4.43
C LEU A 136 14.92 4.87 -4.63
N LYS A 137 15.69 5.33 -3.64
CA LYS A 137 16.52 6.53 -3.78
C LYS A 137 17.66 6.34 -4.76
N GLY A 138 18.26 5.14 -4.85
CA GLY A 138 19.30 4.84 -5.83
C GLY A 138 18.88 5.14 -7.28
N PHE A 139 17.58 4.99 -7.61
CA PHE A 139 17.07 5.36 -8.94
C PHE A 139 17.15 6.86 -9.23
N GLN A 140 17.19 7.71 -8.20
CA GLN A 140 17.38 9.16 -8.37
C GLN A 140 18.74 9.51 -8.98
N CYS A 141 19.77 8.67 -8.77
CA CYS A 141 21.09 8.86 -9.37
C CYS A 141 21.07 8.77 -10.91
N ILE A 142 20.02 8.20 -11.50
CA ILE A 142 19.85 8.15 -12.96
C ILE A 142 19.40 9.52 -13.51
N PHE A 143 18.64 10.28 -12.72
CA PHE A 143 18.07 11.58 -13.10
C PHE A 143 18.90 12.76 -12.58
N SER A 144 19.54 12.61 -11.42
CA SER A 144 20.31 13.65 -10.75
C SER A 144 21.79 13.47 -11.01
N GLY A 145 22.49 14.54 -11.39
CA GLY A 145 23.96 14.53 -11.56
C GLY A 145 24.74 14.41 -10.24
N ASN A 146 24.09 14.58 -9.09
CA ASN A 146 24.68 14.32 -7.78
C ASN A 146 24.53 12.84 -7.44
N ILE A 147 25.64 12.11 -7.52
CA ILE A 147 25.69 10.67 -7.33
C ILE A 147 26.04 10.39 -5.87
N ASP A 148 25.05 9.98 -5.08
CA ASP A 148 25.33 9.25 -3.84
C ASP A 148 25.66 7.80 -4.20
N PHE A 149 26.96 7.54 -4.41
CA PHE A 149 27.46 6.25 -4.92
C PHE A 149 27.02 5.05 -4.09
N GLN A 150 26.84 5.24 -2.77
CA GLN A 150 26.45 4.17 -1.85
C GLN A 150 25.01 3.68 -2.09
N GLU A 151 24.04 4.58 -2.28
CA GLU A 151 22.64 4.19 -2.53
C GLU A 151 22.49 3.55 -3.93
N PHE A 152 23.30 3.98 -4.90
CA PHE A 152 23.31 3.38 -6.23
C PHE A 152 23.95 1.98 -6.25
N GLU A 153 25.03 1.77 -5.50
CA GLU A 153 25.67 0.46 -5.37
C GLU A 153 24.72 -0.58 -4.75
N GLU A 154 23.97 -0.21 -3.70
CA GLU A 154 22.94 -1.07 -3.13
C GLU A 154 21.84 -1.44 -4.13
N LEU A 155 21.41 -0.49 -4.96
CA LEU A 155 20.44 -0.73 -6.03
C LEU A 155 20.97 -1.71 -7.08
N VAL A 156 22.22 -1.55 -7.50
CA VAL A 156 22.86 -2.43 -8.49
C VAL A 156 22.96 -3.84 -7.93
N ASN A 157 23.47 -4.00 -6.71
CA ASN A 157 23.58 -5.30 -6.04
C ASN A 157 22.22 -5.99 -5.81
N PHE A 158 21.13 -5.22 -5.69
CA PHE A 158 19.79 -5.77 -5.47
C PHE A 158 19.14 -6.26 -6.78
N TYR A 159 19.33 -5.56 -7.90
CA TYR A 159 18.62 -5.83 -9.15
C TYR A 159 19.47 -6.45 -10.26
N LEU A 160 20.79 -6.33 -10.21
CA LEU A 160 21.70 -6.76 -11.26
C LEU A 160 22.78 -7.68 -10.71
N ASP A 161 23.00 -8.81 -11.40
CA ASP A 161 24.13 -9.70 -11.16
C ASP A 161 25.33 -9.27 -12.02
N THR A 162 25.79 -8.03 -11.89
CA THR A 162 26.88 -7.46 -12.70
C THR A 162 27.82 -6.63 -11.86
N ASP A 163 29.08 -6.50 -12.30
CA ASP A 163 30.08 -5.72 -11.59
C ASP A 163 29.66 -4.25 -11.46
N VAL A 164 29.58 -3.77 -10.21
CA VAL A 164 29.10 -2.42 -9.85
C VAL A 164 29.90 -1.35 -10.59
N GLN A 165 31.22 -1.54 -10.77
CA GLN A 165 32.08 -0.56 -11.44
C GLN A 165 31.69 -0.34 -12.91
N THR A 166 31.25 -1.39 -13.60
CA THR A 166 30.80 -1.28 -15.00
C THR A 166 29.53 -0.43 -15.10
N VAL A 167 28.58 -0.62 -14.19
CA VAL A 167 27.32 0.14 -14.16
C VAL A 167 27.56 1.60 -13.75
N ILE A 168 28.48 1.85 -12.81
CA ILE A 168 28.90 3.21 -12.44
C ILE A 168 29.55 3.93 -13.64
N ALA A 169 30.38 3.23 -14.41
CA ALA A 169 30.99 3.80 -15.61
C ALA A 169 29.94 4.16 -16.67
N GLU A 170 28.97 3.26 -16.92
CA GLU A 170 27.82 3.55 -17.78
C GLU A 170 27.05 4.80 -17.29
N LEU A 171 26.78 4.91 -15.98
CA LEU A 171 26.08 6.04 -15.38
C LEU A 171 26.81 7.37 -15.57
N LYS A 172 28.14 7.38 -15.42
CA LYS A 172 28.96 8.58 -15.67
C LYS A 172 28.92 9.00 -17.14
N ILE A 173 29.01 8.05 -18.07
CA ILE A 173 28.93 8.32 -19.51
C ILE A 173 27.52 8.81 -19.89
N TRP A 174 26.49 8.21 -19.31
CA TRP A 174 25.10 8.63 -19.46
C TRP A 174 24.89 10.08 -19.05
N HIS A 175 25.34 10.48 -17.86
CA HIS A 175 25.27 11.88 -17.41
C HIS A 175 26.02 12.83 -18.34
N SER A 176 27.20 12.44 -18.82
CA SER A 176 27.94 13.22 -19.81
C SER A 176 27.14 13.39 -21.12
N LYS A 177 26.51 12.33 -21.62
CA LYS A 177 25.63 12.38 -22.81
C LYS A 177 24.43 13.32 -22.59
N LEU A 178 23.79 13.28 -21.42
CA LEU A 178 22.67 14.17 -21.07
C LEU A 178 23.10 15.64 -21.03
N ASN A 179 24.24 15.93 -20.41
CA ASN A 179 24.80 17.29 -20.33
C ASN A 179 25.16 17.85 -21.71
N ILE A 180 25.76 17.04 -22.60
CA ILE A 180 26.10 17.46 -23.97
C ILE A 180 24.83 17.74 -24.79
N THR A 181 23.78 16.93 -24.59
CA THR A 181 22.55 17.03 -25.36
C THR A 181 21.53 18.01 -24.76
N ASN A 182 21.79 18.58 -23.58
CA ASN A 182 20.87 19.41 -22.78
C ASN A 182 19.47 18.75 -22.61
N LYS A 183 19.44 17.41 -22.50
CA LYS A 183 18.20 16.65 -22.26
C LYS A 183 18.23 16.09 -20.85
N HIS A 184 17.40 16.63 -19.97
CA HIS A 184 17.26 16.14 -18.59
C HIS A 184 15.87 15.52 -18.42
N PRO A 185 15.73 14.19 -18.59
CA PRO A 185 14.46 13.53 -18.34
C PRO A 185 14.13 13.64 -16.85
N THR A 186 12.93 14.10 -16.53
CA THR A 186 12.39 14.06 -15.15
C THR A 186 11.56 12.80 -14.91
N ILE A 187 11.10 12.16 -15.97
CA ILE A 187 10.21 10.99 -15.92
C ILE A 187 10.98 9.74 -16.38
N ALA A 188 10.77 8.63 -15.68
CA ALA A 188 11.39 7.34 -15.98
C ALA A 188 11.14 6.85 -17.42
N ILE A 189 9.94 7.09 -17.96
CA ILE A 189 9.60 6.69 -19.33
C ILE A 189 10.38 7.48 -20.39
N ASP A 190 10.64 8.76 -20.14
CA ASP A 190 11.40 9.61 -21.05
C ASP A 190 12.89 9.25 -20.98
N ALA A 191 13.41 8.97 -19.78
CA ALA A 191 14.74 8.43 -19.61
C ALA A 191 14.91 7.09 -20.34
N LEU A 192 13.92 6.19 -20.27
CA LEU A 192 13.93 4.90 -20.98
C LEU A 192 13.96 5.08 -22.50
N ARG A 193 13.25 6.08 -23.04
CA ARG A 193 13.24 6.39 -24.49
C ARG A 193 14.57 6.98 -24.97
N LEU A 194 15.26 7.73 -24.13
CA LEU A 194 16.56 8.33 -24.43
C LEU A 194 17.72 7.33 -24.23
N CYS A 195 17.52 6.31 -23.41
CA CYS A 195 18.50 5.30 -23.08
C CYS A 195 18.49 4.15 -24.08
N ASP A 196 19.45 4.16 -25.00
CA ASP A 196 19.62 3.12 -26.01
C ASP A 196 20.11 1.81 -25.37
N SER A 197 19.33 0.73 -25.51
CA SER A 197 19.63 -0.59 -24.92
C SER A 197 20.95 -1.22 -25.38
N SER A 198 21.44 -0.86 -26.57
CA SER A 198 22.71 -1.34 -27.12
C SER A 198 23.93 -0.60 -26.57
N ILE A 199 23.74 0.63 -26.08
CA ILE A 199 24.83 1.49 -25.59
C ILE A 199 24.93 1.40 -24.07
N PHE A 200 23.78 1.36 -23.37
CA PHE A 200 23.70 1.32 -21.91
C PHE A 200 22.80 0.17 -21.45
N PRO A 201 23.23 -1.10 -21.63
CA PRO A 201 22.38 -2.25 -21.35
C PRO A 201 21.95 -2.33 -19.88
N ASN A 202 22.85 -2.02 -18.94
CA ASN A 202 22.57 -2.11 -17.51
C ASN A 202 21.64 -1.00 -17.05
N LEU A 203 21.90 0.24 -17.44
CA LEU A 203 21.01 1.37 -17.14
C LEU A 203 19.63 1.20 -17.78
N HIS A 204 19.57 0.71 -19.01
CA HIS A 204 18.30 0.45 -19.68
C HIS A 204 17.48 -0.61 -18.94
N GLN A 205 18.13 -1.64 -18.41
CA GLN A 205 17.48 -2.64 -17.56
C GLN A 205 16.99 -2.04 -16.24
N LEU A 206 17.79 -1.21 -15.56
CA LEU A 206 17.36 -0.50 -14.35
C LEU A 206 16.17 0.43 -14.62
N LEU A 207 16.19 1.18 -15.72
CA LEU A 207 15.07 2.04 -16.11
C LEU A 207 13.80 1.26 -16.43
N LYS A 208 13.92 0.07 -17.05
CA LYS A 208 12.79 -0.86 -17.22
C LYS A 208 12.24 -1.30 -15.88
N ILE A 209 13.12 -1.75 -14.96
CA ILE A 209 12.74 -2.14 -13.61
C ILE A 209 11.99 -0.99 -12.95
N LEU A 210 12.53 0.23 -12.99
CA LEU A 210 11.89 1.41 -12.43
C LEU A 210 10.49 1.67 -13.01
N CYS A 211 10.32 1.54 -14.33
CA CYS A 211 9.02 1.70 -14.99
C CYS A 211 8.03 0.58 -14.63
N THR A 212 8.54 -0.62 -14.29
CA THR A 212 7.72 -1.77 -13.89
C THR A 212 7.50 -1.88 -12.38
N LEU A 213 8.25 -1.15 -11.57
CA LEU A 213 8.07 -1.15 -10.13
C LEU A 213 6.64 -0.70 -9.84
N PRO A 214 5.90 -1.43 -8.99
CA PRO A 214 4.51 -1.17 -8.72
C PRO A 214 4.38 0.03 -7.77
N VAL A 215 4.73 1.20 -8.28
CA VAL A 215 4.48 2.48 -7.64
C VAL A 215 2.97 2.72 -7.54
N SER A 216 2.18 2.20 -8.50
CA SER A 216 0.71 2.15 -8.42
C SER A 216 0.17 0.74 -8.68
N THR A 217 -0.12 0.00 -7.61
CA THR A 217 -0.86 -1.26 -7.71
C THR A 217 -2.36 -1.05 -7.98
N SER A 218 -2.86 0.19 -8.00
CA SER A 218 -4.30 0.47 -8.13
C SER A 218 -4.92 -0.02 -9.45
N THR A 219 -4.18 -0.06 -10.56
CA THR A 219 -4.74 -0.48 -11.85
C THR A 219 -4.86 -2.01 -11.96
N PRO A 220 -3.79 -2.79 -11.65
CA PRO A 220 -3.90 -4.26 -11.60
C PRO A 220 -4.81 -4.77 -10.46
N GLU A 221 -4.80 -4.14 -9.27
CA GLU A 221 -5.65 -4.57 -8.15
C GLU A 221 -7.14 -4.39 -8.47
N ARG A 222 -7.52 -3.33 -9.21
CA ARG A 222 -8.90 -3.14 -9.67
C ARG A 222 -9.34 -4.27 -10.61
N THR A 223 -8.50 -4.66 -11.56
CA THR A 223 -8.81 -5.77 -12.47
C THR A 223 -8.83 -7.12 -11.75
N PHE A 224 -7.86 -7.40 -10.87
CA PHE A 224 -7.85 -8.63 -10.06
C PHE A 224 -9.02 -8.70 -9.06
N SER A 225 -9.42 -7.58 -8.47
CA SER A 225 -10.59 -7.51 -7.57
C SER A 225 -11.91 -7.75 -8.33
N CYS A 226 -12.07 -7.17 -9.53
CA CYS A 226 -13.19 -7.48 -10.41
C CYS A 226 -13.22 -8.98 -10.79
N LEU A 227 -12.07 -9.57 -11.13
CA LEU A 227 -11.93 -10.99 -11.44
C LEU A 227 -12.26 -11.89 -10.24
N LYS A 228 -11.78 -11.52 -9.05
CA LYS A 228 -12.06 -12.24 -7.80
C LYS A 228 -13.56 -12.16 -7.46
N ARG A 229 -14.19 -10.99 -7.62
CA ARG A 229 -15.64 -10.82 -7.43
C ARG A 229 -16.45 -11.63 -8.44
N LEU A 230 -16.08 -11.62 -9.73
CA LEU A 230 -16.70 -12.46 -10.76
C LEU A 230 -16.56 -13.94 -10.45
N LYS A 231 -15.35 -14.40 -10.10
CA LYS A 231 -15.10 -15.79 -9.72
C LYS A 231 -15.89 -16.20 -8.48
N THR A 232 -16.00 -15.32 -7.49
CA THR A 232 -16.77 -15.57 -6.26
C THR A 232 -18.27 -15.58 -6.56
N TYR A 233 -18.76 -14.68 -7.41
CA TYR A 233 -20.15 -14.64 -7.87
C TYR A 233 -20.53 -15.92 -8.65
N LEU A 234 -19.69 -16.34 -9.60
CA LEU A 234 -19.86 -17.58 -10.35
C LEU A 234 -19.82 -18.81 -9.42
N ARG A 235 -18.93 -18.83 -8.44
CA ARG A 235 -18.84 -19.92 -7.47
C ARG A 235 -20.02 -19.98 -6.50
N ASN A 236 -20.60 -18.84 -6.14
CA ASN A 236 -21.78 -18.75 -5.27
C ASN A 236 -23.10 -19.02 -6.01
N THR A 237 -23.14 -18.84 -7.33
CA THR A 237 -24.28 -19.20 -8.19
C THR A 237 -24.25 -20.67 -8.64
N MET A 238 -23.11 -21.34 -8.47
CA MET A 238 -22.86 -22.76 -8.82
C MET A 238 -23.52 -23.82 -7.91
N ASN A 239 -24.44 -23.44 -7.02
CA ASN A 239 -25.20 -24.41 -6.21
C ASN A 239 -26.47 -24.95 -6.88
N GLU A 240 -26.78 -24.56 -8.11
CA GLU A 240 -27.86 -25.18 -8.89
C GLU A 240 -27.35 -25.68 -10.26
N VAL A 241 -26.83 -26.91 -10.24
CA VAL A 241 -26.80 -27.88 -11.35
C VAL A 241 -25.79 -27.66 -12.52
N LYS A 242 -24.73 -28.49 -12.48
CA LYS A 242 -23.91 -29.06 -13.60
C LYS A 242 -22.96 -28.13 -14.39
N ILE A 243 -21.68 -28.16 -14.03
CA ILE A 243 -20.58 -27.59 -14.85
C ILE A 243 -19.63 -28.64 -15.48
N ASN A 244 -19.66 -29.92 -15.06
CA ASN A 244 -18.82 -30.94 -15.72
C ASN A 244 -19.15 -31.15 -17.21
N SER A 245 -20.32 -30.70 -17.69
CA SER A 245 -20.71 -30.75 -19.11
C SER A 245 -20.22 -29.56 -19.95
N TYR A 246 -19.81 -28.45 -19.33
CA TYR A 246 -19.38 -27.25 -20.07
C TYR A 246 -17.88 -27.25 -20.36
N PHE A 247 -17.06 -27.87 -19.50
CA PHE A 247 -15.62 -27.98 -19.73
C PHE A 247 -15.25 -28.94 -20.87
N SER A 248 -16.05 -29.98 -21.13
CA SER A 248 -15.85 -30.87 -22.28
C SER A 248 -16.20 -30.24 -23.62
N TYR A 249 -17.00 -29.15 -23.63
CA TYR A 249 -17.43 -28.48 -24.86
C TYR A 249 -16.45 -27.43 -25.39
N LEU A 250 -15.47 -26.99 -24.59
CA LEU A 250 -14.54 -25.92 -24.96
C LEU A 250 -13.10 -26.38 -25.24
N GLY A 251 -12.85 -27.68 -25.31
CA GLY A 251 -11.62 -28.22 -25.92
C GLY A 251 -10.31 -27.67 -25.34
N LEU A 252 -10.20 -27.56 -24.02
CA LEU A 252 -8.95 -27.28 -23.32
C LEU A 252 -8.61 -28.43 -22.38
N VAL A 253 -8.18 -29.54 -22.98
CA VAL A 253 -7.15 -30.42 -22.40
C VAL A 253 -5.86 -30.11 -23.15
#